data_AF-A0A953UH10-F1
#
_entry.id   AF-A0A953UH10-F1
#
_cell.length_a   1.000
_cell.length_b   1.000
_cell.length_c   1.000
_cell.angle_alpha   90.00
_cell.angle_beta   90.00
_cell.angle_gamma   90.00
#
_symmetry.space_group_name_H-M   'P 1'
#
loop_
_entity.id
_entity.type
_entity.pdbx_description
1 polymer ?
#
loop_
_entity_poly.entity_id
_entity_poly.type
_entity_poly.pdbx_seq_one_letter_code
_entity_poly.pdbx_strand_id
1 'polypeptide(L)'
;MLFRLSPYCVFYPDPDGSHVTLIHSLYGSKFQLSSEMFQVLAAFLPGCAVDNQDAVDPSSSAIQELIEEKVLIGEREFSELGGEKLFQGRLRPLELAFQREFTEGGYFPGTLDRSQTPDVMKRVKGLKSFSLRKHSDFPKRDLFGSLEARRSIRSYAPRPMEKRKLEQFLQATAQAHALVETREFGTTSLRNYPSGGARYPLEVYPLVENVQSLHKGIYYYHPFQHRLELISQDRRYRTALVNSAMQRMGTEATRDGRPAVLFLVTAVFGRTAWKYRGIPLHLILQEVGALYQTMYLAAAALGLAACPVGAFPERAVAEILNLDSRDESEVGMFALGVPRVSHKLSIEDFEVRRGSPFDRSPRARSAALVFSDGQREILALADFQPERSAAGVVSCRVLRGRYRAELGARALRKLARMLKGKGKDPELSSRFAHLAG
;
A
#
# COMPACT_ATOMS: atom_id res chain seq x y z
N MET A 1 19.50 -39.99 15.40
CA MET A 1 19.88 -38.60 15.11
C MET A 1 18.57 -37.85 14.97
N LEU A 2 18.34 -36.79 15.75
CA LEU A 2 17.03 -36.13 15.78
C LEU A 2 16.91 -35.21 14.56
N PHE A 3 15.94 -35.50 13.68
CA PHE A 3 15.59 -34.67 12.54
C PHE A 3 14.28 -33.93 12.79
N ARG A 4 14.17 -32.73 12.24
CA ARG A 4 12.94 -31.91 12.26
C ARG A 4 12.62 -31.42 10.86
N LEU A 5 11.33 -31.15 10.64
CA LEU A 5 10.86 -30.50 9.42
C LEU A 5 11.36 -29.05 9.37
N SER A 6 11.97 -28.67 8.25
CA SER A 6 12.40 -27.28 8.03
C SER A 6 11.21 -26.32 8.08
N PRO A 7 11.31 -25.20 8.81
CA PRO A 7 10.23 -24.22 8.92
C PRO A 7 9.95 -23.49 7.60
N TYR A 8 10.76 -23.70 6.56
CA TYR A 8 10.63 -23.07 5.26
C TYR A 8 9.86 -23.92 4.22
N CYS A 9 9.38 -25.11 4.60
CA CYS A 9 8.62 -25.98 3.69
C CYS A 9 7.18 -25.48 3.52
N VAL A 10 6.72 -25.34 2.27
CA VAL A 10 5.33 -25.06 1.90
C VAL A 10 4.84 -26.17 0.97
N PHE A 11 3.71 -26.78 1.31
CA PHE A 11 3.16 -27.94 0.59
C PHE A 11 1.85 -27.56 -0.12
N TYR A 12 1.64 -28.04 -1.33
CA TYR A 12 0.35 -27.95 -2.01
C TYR A 12 0.11 -29.16 -2.93
N PRO A 13 -1.15 -29.62 -3.09
CA PRO A 13 -1.48 -30.69 -4.01
C PRO A 13 -1.41 -30.20 -5.46
N ASP A 14 -0.96 -31.06 -6.37
CA ASP A 14 -1.00 -30.78 -7.80
C ASP A 14 -2.46 -30.76 -8.30
N PRO A 15 -2.79 -29.99 -9.36
CA PRO A 15 -4.18 -29.80 -9.80
C PRO A 15 -4.91 -31.09 -10.21
N ASP A 16 -4.20 -32.13 -10.64
CA ASP A 16 -4.76 -33.43 -11.00
C ASP A 16 -4.90 -34.39 -9.80
N GLY A 17 -4.45 -33.96 -8.61
CA GLY A 17 -4.50 -34.73 -7.36
C GLY A 17 -3.54 -35.91 -7.31
N SER A 18 -2.63 -36.05 -8.28
CA SER A 18 -1.73 -37.20 -8.38
C SER A 18 -0.51 -37.09 -7.45
N HIS A 19 -0.06 -35.87 -7.16
CA HIS A 19 1.13 -35.60 -6.38
C HIS A 19 0.93 -34.44 -5.40
N VAL A 20 1.84 -34.35 -4.42
CA VAL A 20 2.00 -33.17 -3.57
C VAL A 20 3.34 -32.53 -3.91
N THR A 21 3.33 -31.25 -4.24
CA THR A 21 4.54 -30.47 -4.47
C THR A 21 4.97 -29.77 -3.19
N LEU A 22 6.27 -29.84 -2.89
CA LEU A 22 6.92 -29.07 -1.83
C LEU A 22 7.71 -27.92 -2.44
N ILE A 23 7.59 -26.74 -1.85
CA ILE A 23 8.48 -25.60 -2.09
C ILE A 23 9.33 -25.37 -0.85
N HIS A 24 10.65 -25.46 -0.98
CA HIS A 24 11.55 -25.07 0.10
C HIS A 24 11.85 -23.58 0.01
N SER A 25 11.09 -22.76 0.74
CA SER A 25 11.07 -21.30 0.62
C SER A 25 12.43 -20.64 0.86
N LEU A 26 13.39 -21.27 1.56
CA LEU A 26 14.75 -20.73 1.75
C LEU A 26 15.72 -21.07 0.62
N TYR A 27 15.41 -22.05 -0.24
CA TYR A 27 16.27 -22.43 -1.38
C TYR A 27 15.58 -22.19 -2.73
N GLY A 28 14.25 -22.07 -2.76
CA GLY A 28 13.47 -21.90 -3.98
C GLY A 28 13.27 -23.22 -4.73
N SER A 29 13.88 -24.31 -4.27
CA SER A 29 13.70 -25.64 -4.84
C SER A 29 12.25 -26.09 -4.72
N LYS A 30 11.81 -26.81 -5.76
CA LYS A 30 10.48 -27.42 -5.86
C LYS A 30 10.64 -28.84 -6.34
N PHE A 31 9.94 -29.76 -5.72
CA PHE A 31 9.91 -31.14 -6.17
C PHE A 31 8.62 -31.83 -5.72
N GLN A 32 8.25 -32.86 -6.49
CA GLN A 32 7.10 -33.70 -6.21
C GLN A 32 7.47 -34.74 -5.17
N LEU A 33 6.62 -34.90 -4.15
CA LEU A 33 6.79 -35.91 -3.13
C LEU A 33 6.33 -37.27 -3.69
N SER A 34 7.20 -38.27 -3.58
CA SER A 34 6.81 -39.66 -3.80
C SER A 34 5.87 -40.13 -2.68
N SER A 35 5.14 -41.23 -2.91
CA SER A 35 4.29 -41.82 -1.87
C SER A 35 5.08 -42.22 -0.63
N GLU A 36 6.32 -42.70 -0.80
CA GLU A 36 7.23 -43.06 0.30
C GLU A 36 7.67 -41.82 1.09
N MET A 37 8.06 -40.73 0.43
CA MET A 37 8.36 -39.46 1.11
C MET A 37 7.17 -38.93 1.89
N PHE A 38 5.97 -39.03 1.32
CA PHE A 38 4.75 -38.58 2.01
C PHE A 38 4.48 -39.41 3.27
N GLN A 39 4.69 -40.73 3.23
CA GLN A 39 4.58 -41.60 4.39
C GLN A 39 5.63 -41.26 5.46
N VAL A 40 6.88 -41.01 5.04
CA VAL A 40 7.95 -40.55 5.92
C VAL A 40 7.50 -39.27 6.63
N LEU A 41 7.12 -38.23 5.88
CA LEU A 41 6.69 -36.95 6.43
C LEU A 41 5.45 -37.09 7.32
N ALA A 42 4.48 -37.94 6.97
CA ALA A 42 3.31 -38.20 7.78
C ALA A 42 3.66 -38.77 9.16
N ALA A 43 4.72 -39.58 9.25
CA ALA A 43 5.25 -40.05 10.54
C ALA A 43 5.89 -38.92 11.37
N PHE A 44 6.41 -37.86 10.74
CA PHE A 44 6.98 -36.68 11.43
C PHE A 44 5.93 -35.65 11.89
N LEU A 45 4.71 -35.67 11.34
CA LEU A 45 3.68 -34.65 11.59
C LEU A 45 3.03 -34.68 13.00
N PRO A 46 2.90 -35.82 13.72
CA PRO A 46 2.46 -35.81 15.11
C PRO A 46 3.64 -35.44 16.05
N GLY A 47 3.76 -34.16 16.42
CA GLY A 47 4.68 -33.72 17.48
C GLY A 47 6.08 -33.23 17.06
N CYS A 48 6.37 -33.13 15.76
CA CYS A 48 7.56 -32.49 15.16
C CYS A 48 8.93 -32.88 15.78
N ALA A 49 9.07 -34.14 16.21
CA ALA A 49 10.35 -34.80 16.47
C ALA A 49 10.09 -36.31 16.54
N VAL A 50 10.81 -37.09 15.73
CA VAL A 50 10.78 -38.56 15.79
C VAL A 50 12.22 -39.01 15.96
N ASP A 51 12.49 -39.84 16.98
CA ASP A 51 13.78 -40.50 17.09
C ASP A 51 13.85 -41.59 16.01
N ASN A 52 15.04 -41.90 15.52
CA ASN A 52 15.28 -42.69 14.30
C ASN A 52 14.79 -44.16 14.38
N GLN A 53 14.05 -44.53 15.42
CA GLN A 53 13.67 -45.90 15.78
C GLN A 53 12.17 -46.21 15.59
N ASP A 54 11.27 -45.21 15.52
CA ASP A 54 9.84 -45.47 15.81
C ASP A 54 8.83 -45.44 14.65
N ALA A 55 9.19 -45.28 13.37
CA ALA A 55 8.16 -45.43 12.32
C ALA A 55 8.60 -45.70 10.87
N VAL A 56 9.87 -45.54 10.51
CA VAL A 56 10.29 -45.61 9.09
C VAL A 56 11.68 -46.24 9.03
N ASP A 57 11.92 -47.13 8.07
CA ASP A 57 13.23 -47.72 7.82
C ASP A 57 14.27 -46.61 7.59
N PRO A 58 15.26 -46.42 8.49
CA PRO A 58 16.27 -45.37 8.36
C PRO A 58 17.22 -45.57 7.16
N SER A 59 17.14 -46.71 6.46
CA SER A 59 17.81 -46.95 5.18
C SER A 59 16.96 -46.57 3.96
N SER A 60 15.75 -46.07 4.16
CA SER A 60 14.88 -45.59 3.07
C SER A 60 15.55 -44.45 2.30
N SER A 61 15.66 -44.63 0.98
CA SER A 61 16.12 -43.58 0.05
C SER A 61 15.31 -42.29 0.18
N ALA A 62 14.02 -42.39 0.53
CA ALA A 62 13.16 -41.24 0.74
C ALA A 62 13.62 -40.36 1.92
N ILE A 63 14.16 -40.92 3.01
CA ILE A 63 14.71 -40.13 4.12
C ILE A 63 15.97 -39.39 3.66
N GLN A 64 16.85 -40.06 2.92
CA GLN A 64 18.08 -39.45 2.40
C GLN A 64 17.76 -38.29 1.46
N GLU A 65 16.84 -38.48 0.52
CA GLU A 65 16.43 -37.44 -0.42
C GLU A 65 15.79 -36.24 0.30
N LEU A 66 14.95 -36.48 1.32
CA LEU A 66 14.39 -35.40 2.14
C LEU A 66 15.46 -34.63 2.95
N ILE A 67 16.56 -35.26 3.34
CA ILE A 67 17.70 -34.61 4.00
C ILE A 67 18.52 -33.81 2.99
N GLU A 68 18.79 -34.38 1.81
CA GLU A 68 19.52 -33.72 0.71
C GLU A 68 18.79 -32.45 0.25
N GLU A 69 17.47 -32.53 0.08
CA GLU A 69 16.59 -31.41 -0.26
C GLU A 69 16.30 -30.46 0.91
N LYS A 70 16.91 -30.69 2.08
CA LYS A 70 16.78 -29.87 3.29
C LYS A 70 15.35 -29.75 3.83
N VAL A 71 14.49 -30.70 3.49
CA VAL A 71 13.16 -30.83 4.10
C VAL A 71 13.29 -31.30 5.54
N LEU A 72 14.13 -32.32 5.76
CA LEU A 72 14.52 -32.78 7.08
C LEU A 72 15.88 -32.19 7.44
N ILE A 73 15.93 -31.46 8.55
CA ILE A 73 17.14 -30.79 9.04
C ILE A 73 17.47 -31.26 10.45
N GLY A 74 18.75 -31.29 10.81
CA GLY A 74 19.18 -31.67 12.16
C GLY A 74 18.86 -30.57 13.19
N GLU A 75 18.85 -30.93 14.48
CA GLU A 75 18.47 -30.02 15.58
C GLU A 75 19.25 -28.69 15.61
N ARG A 76 20.54 -28.72 15.27
CA ARG A 76 21.37 -27.52 15.20
C ARG A 76 20.92 -26.58 14.08
N GLU A 77 20.75 -27.10 12.87
CA GLU A 77 20.27 -26.34 11.72
C GLU A 77 18.84 -25.83 11.97
N PHE A 78 17.98 -26.65 12.60
CA PHE A 78 16.66 -26.21 13.05
C PHE A 78 16.73 -25.08 14.08
N SER A 79 17.66 -25.12 15.03
CA SER A 79 17.83 -24.04 16.01
C SER A 79 18.32 -22.74 15.36
N GLU A 80 19.21 -22.84 14.37
CA GLU A 80 19.68 -21.71 13.56
C GLU A 80 18.57 -21.15 12.64
N LEU A 81 17.67 -22.02 12.16
CA LEU A 81 16.58 -21.70 11.22
C LEU A 81 15.19 -21.54 11.86
N GLY A 82 14.97 -21.80 13.15
CA GLY A 82 13.62 -22.04 13.70
C GLY A 82 13.24 -21.28 14.98
N GLY A 83 14.11 -20.46 15.57
CA GLY A 83 13.79 -19.73 16.81
C GLY A 83 12.75 -18.61 16.65
N GLU A 84 11.99 -18.25 17.70
CA GLU A 84 10.94 -17.19 17.67
C GLU A 84 11.38 -15.81 17.12
N LYS A 85 12.69 -15.55 17.09
CA LYS A 85 13.28 -14.32 16.53
C LYS A 85 13.45 -14.34 15.01
N LEU A 86 13.21 -15.47 14.33
CA LEU A 86 13.57 -15.68 12.93
C LEU A 86 12.87 -14.75 11.94
N PHE A 87 11.61 -14.43 12.22
CA PHE A 87 10.78 -13.59 11.35
C PHE A 87 10.67 -12.14 11.84
N GLN A 88 11.39 -11.77 12.91
CA GLN A 88 11.47 -10.38 13.33
C GLN A 88 12.25 -9.57 12.28
N GLY A 89 11.50 -8.92 11.38
CA GLY A 89 12.05 -8.14 10.27
C GLY A 89 12.43 -8.96 9.03
N ARG A 90 11.99 -10.22 8.91
CA ARG A 90 12.18 -11.06 7.71
C ARG A 90 10.83 -11.56 7.17
N LEU A 91 10.79 -11.92 5.88
CA LEU A 91 9.61 -12.57 5.28
C LEU A 91 9.36 -13.93 5.92
N ARG A 92 8.10 -14.24 6.20
CA ARG A 92 7.66 -15.57 6.63
C ARG A 92 7.78 -16.57 5.48
N PRO A 93 7.79 -17.90 5.75
CA PRO A 93 8.00 -18.93 4.74
C PRO A 93 7.09 -18.78 3.52
N LEU A 94 5.78 -18.62 3.73
CA LEU A 94 4.82 -18.43 2.64
C LEU A 94 5.07 -17.15 1.83
N GLU A 95 5.45 -16.05 2.50
CA GLU A 95 5.77 -14.78 1.83
C GLU A 95 7.07 -14.90 1.01
N LEU A 96 8.03 -15.66 1.52
CA LEU A 96 9.29 -15.94 0.86
C LEU A 96 9.11 -16.90 -0.33
N ALA A 97 8.27 -17.93 -0.20
CA ALA A 97 7.87 -18.79 -1.32
C ALA A 97 7.26 -17.95 -2.45
N PHE A 98 6.29 -17.10 -2.12
CA PHE A 98 5.68 -16.16 -3.07
C PHE A 98 6.73 -15.25 -3.75
N GLN A 99 7.68 -14.71 -2.98
CA GLN A 99 8.76 -13.88 -3.52
C GLN A 99 9.69 -14.66 -4.46
N ARG A 100 9.89 -15.97 -4.25
CA ARG A 100 10.80 -16.79 -5.06
C ARG A 100 10.20 -17.31 -6.35
N GLU A 101 8.92 -17.66 -6.33
CA GLU A 101 8.13 -17.91 -7.53
C GLU A 101 8.29 -16.76 -8.55
N PHE A 102 8.49 -15.54 -8.06
CA PHE A 102 8.76 -14.37 -8.89
C PHE A 102 10.21 -14.28 -9.42
N THR A 103 11.23 -14.55 -8.59
CA THR A 103 12.64 -14.31 -8.96
C THR A 103 13.17 -15.27 -10.03
N GLU A 104 12.54 -16.43 -10.21
CA GLU A 104 12.83 -17.35 -11.33
C GLU A 104 12.27 -16.83 -12.67
N GLY A 105 11.50 -15.74 -12.64
CA GLY A 105 10.88 -15.12 -13.79
C GLY A 105 9.57 -15.82 -14.16
N GLY A 106 8.45 -15.09 -14.07
CA GLY A 106 7.21 -15.59 -14.65
C GLY A 106 7.38 -15.87 -16.14
N TYR A 107 6.74 -16.92 -16.65
CA TYR A 107 6.82 -17.27 -18.06
C TYR A 107 5.51 -16.98 -18.78
N PHE A 108 5.64 -16.75 -20.09
CA PHE A 108 4.51 -16.71 -21.01
C PHE A 108 4.23 -18.14 -21.46
N PRO A 109 2.96 -18.61 -21.44
CA PRO A 109 2.64 -19.85 -22.12
C PRO A 109 2.96 -19.69 -23.61
N GLY A 110 3.59 -20.71 -24.21
CA GLY A 110 4.03 -20.66 -25.61
C GLY A 110 2.88 -20.45 -26.61
N THR A 111 1.63 -20.66 -26.19
CA THR A 111 0.42 -20.30 -26.93
C THR A 111 -0.65 -19.82 -25.95
N LEU A 112 -1.29 -18.69 -26.25
CA LEU A 112 -2.43 -18.17 -25.48
C LEU A 112 -3.73 -18.81 -25.97
N ASP A 113 -4.58 -19.27 -25.04
CA ASP A 113 -5.92 -19.73 -25.37
C ASP A 113 -6.83 -18.55 -25.72
N ARG A 114 -6.98 -18.29 -27.01
CA ARG A 114 -7.80 -17.18 -27.53
C ARG A 114 -9.31 -17.43 -27.41
N SER A 115 -9.73 -18.68 -27.19
CA SER A 115 -11.16 -18.99 -27.01
C SER A 115 -11.70 -18.46 -25.68
N GLN A 116 -10.81 -18.25 -24.70
CA GLN A 116 -11.14 -17.74 -23.37
C GLN A 116 -10.54 -16.36 -23.10
N THR A 117 -10.44 -15.50 -24.12
CA THR A 117 -9.92 -14.14 -23.94
C THR A 117 -10.76 -13.36 -22.90
N PRO A 118 -10.16 -12.89 -21.79
CA PRO A 118 -10.92 -12.21 -20.75
C PRO A 118 -11.45 -10.85 -21.22
N ASP A 119 -12.69 -10.54 -20.83
CA ASP A 119 -13.31 -9.23 -21.03
C ASP A 119 -12.45 -8.10 -20.43
N VAL A 120 -12.29 -7.00 -21.16
CA VAL A 120 -11.53 -5.80 -20.74
C VAL A 120 -12.23 -4.99 -19.64
N MET A 121 -13.50 -5.30 -19.36
CA MET A 121 -14.31 -4.64 -18.34
C MET A 121 -15.37 -5.58 -17.78
N LYS A 122 -15.77 -5.36 -16.53
CA LYS A 122 -16.89 -6.07 -15.94
C LYS A 122 -18.21 -5.48 -16.44
N ARG A 123 -19.21 -6.34 -16.67
CA ARG A 123 -20.60 -5.93 -16.88
C ARG A 123 -21.32 -6.01 -15.55
N VAL A 124 -21.56 -4.85 -14.92
CA VAL A 124 -22.27 -4.76 -13.65
C VAL A 124 -23.59 -4.03 -13.87
N LYS A 125 -24.71 -4.67 -13.52
CA LYS A 125 -26.03 -4.07 -13.52
C LYS A 125 -26.38 -3.64 -12.08
N GLY A 126 -26.17 -2.37 -11.77
CA GLY A 126 -26.51 -1.83 -10.46
C GLY A 126 -28.02 -1.64 -10.28
N LEU A 127 -28.42 -1.35 -9.04
CA LEU A 127 -29.77 -0.92 -8.67
C LEU A 127 -30.17 0.39 -9.35
N LYS A 128 -29.20 1.28 -9.58
CA LYS A 128 -29.36 2.57 -10.25
C LYS A 128 -28.05 3.03 -10.86
N SER A 129 -28.11 3.63 -12.05
CA SER A 129 -26.96 4.16 -12.76
C SER A 129 -26.90 5.69 -12.65
N PHE A 130 -25.70 6.23 -12.46
CA PHE A 130 -25.42 7.66 -12.33
C PHE A 130 -24.31 8.06 -13.29
N SER A 131 -24.64 8.82 -14.33
CA SER A 131 -23.64 9.38 -15.24
C SER A 131 -22.81 10.44 -14.52
N LEU A 132 -21.49 10.41 -14.73
CA LEU A 132 -20.57 11.42 -14.24
C LEU A 132 -20.22 12.39 -15.36
N ARG A 133 -20.13 13.67 -15.02
CA ARG A 133 -19.72 14.70 -15.99
C ARG A 133 -18.22 14.59 -16.25
N LYS A 134 -17.82 14.56 -17.53
CA LYS A 134 -16.41 14.78 -17.92
C LYS A 134 -16.10 16.27 -17.85
N HIS A 135 -14.99 16.61 -17.22
CA HIS A 135 -14.51 17.97 -17.05
C HIS A 135 -13.27 18.20 -17.93
N SER A 136 -13.14 19.41 -18.47
CA SER A 136 -11.94 19.86 -19.19
C SER A 136 -11.11 20.84 -18.36
N ASP A 137 -11.72 21.44 -17.33
CA ASP A 137 -11.15 22.47 -16.48
C ASP A 137 -10.63 21.87 -15.16
N PHE A 138 -9.42 21.30 -15.24
CA PHE A 138 -8.67 20.82 -14.09
C PHE A 138 -7.91 21.97 -13.39
N PRO A 139 -7.67 21.89 -12.06
CA PRO A 139 -6.80 22.83 -11.38
C PRO A 139 -5.42 22.88 -12.03
N LYS A 140 -4.87 24.09 -12.20
CA LYS A 140 -3.51 24.28 -12.71
C LYS A 140 -2.51 23.94 -11.62
N ARG A 141 -2.02 22.70 -11.62
CA ARG A 141 -0.84 22.26 -10.88
C ARG A 141 -0.04 21.32 -11.77
N ASP A 142 1.26 21.58 -11.90
CA ASP A 142 2.14 20.71 -12.66
C ASP A 142 2.46 19.42 -11.89
N LEU A 143 3.23 18.52 -12.54
CA LEU A 143 3.62 17.25 -11.96
C LEU A 143 4.47 17.43 -10.69
N PHE A 144 5.46 18.33 -10.73
CA PHE A 144 6.39 18.55 -9.63
C PHE A 144 5.70 19.16 -8.41
N GLY A 145 4.82 20.14 -8.61
CA GLY A 145 3.97 20.70 -7.56
C GLY A 145 3.01 19.67 -6.97
N SER A 146 2.51 18.73 -7.78
CA SER A 146 1.67 17.63 -7.28
C SER A 146 2.47 16.64 -6.43
N LEU A 147 3.68 16.27 -6.86
CA LEU A 147 4.60 15.44 -6.09
C LEU A 147 5.02 16.07 -4.76
N GLU A 148 5.22 17.39 -4.76
CA GLU A 148 5.54 18.14 -3.55
C GLU A 148 4.36 18.19 -2.57
N ALA A 149 3.16 18.51 -3.06
CA ALA A 149 1.97 18.62 -2.24
C ALA A 149 1.43 17.27 -1.72
N ARG A 150 1.76 16.16 -2.38
CA ARG A 150 1.28 14.82 -2.05
C ARG A 150 1.49 14.46 -0.57
N ARG A 151 0.41 14.09 0.12
CA ARG A 151 0.43 13.65 1.52
C ARG A 151 -0.62 12.60 1.83
N SER A 152 -0.30 11.74 2.78
CA SER A 152 -1.29 10.96 3.53
C SER A 152 -2.00 11.91 4.51
N ILE A 153 -3.17 12.42 4.13
CA ILE A 153 -3.98 13.26 5.01
C ILE A 153 -5.15 12.42 5.50
N ARG A 154 -5.22 12.26 6.83
CA ARG A 154 -6.17 11.37 7.51
C ARG A 154 -7.20 12.13 8.35
N SER A 155 -7.07 13.47 8.41
CA SER A 155 -8.03 14.38 9.01
C SER A 155 -8.95 14.99 7.94
N TYR A 156 -10.25 14.86 8.15
CA TYR A 156 -11.28 15.19 7.18
C TYR A 156 -12.22 16.27 7.72
N ALA A 157 -12.55 17.25 6.88
CA ALA A 157 -13.58 18.23 7.22
C ALA A 157 -14.97 17.56 7.26
N PRO A 158 -15.89 17.98 8.14
CA PRO A 158 -17.23 17.40 8.21
C PRO A 158 -18.12 17.78 7.02
N ARG A 159 -17.73 18.81 6.25
CA ARG A 159 -18.47 19.27 5.07
C ARG A 159 -18.39 18.25 3.92
N PRO A 160 -19.46 18.15 3.10
CA PRO A 160 -19.45 17.23 1.97
C PRO A 160 -18.39 17.62 0.93
N MET A 161 -17.84 16.61 0.25
CA MET A 161 -17.02 16.81 -0.94
C MET A 161 -17.91 17.23 -2.11
N GLU A 162 -17.46 18.21 -2.89
CA GLU A 162 -18.14 18.59 -4.14
C GLU A 162 -18.14 17.43 -5.13
N LYS A 163 -19.30 17.10 -5.72
CA LYS A 163 -19.44 16.02 -6.71
C LYS A 163 -18.43 16.15 -7.84
N ARG A 164 -18.24 17.37 -8.32
CA ARG A 164 -17.27 17.72 -9.36
C ARG A 164 -15.85 17.22 -9.06
N LYS A 165 -15.40 17.30 -7.81
CA LYS A 165 -14.07 16.81 -7.43
C LYS A 165 -13.97 15.29 -7.52
N LEU A 166 -15.03 14.56 -7.16
CA LEU A 166 -15.09 13.10 -7.33
C LEU A 166 -15.07 12.72 -8.82
N GLU A 167 -15.83 13.43 -9.66
CA GLU A 167 -15.87 13.23 -11.11
C GLU A 167 -14.49 13.43 -11.73
N GLN A 168 -13.85 14.58 -11.46
CA GLN A 168 -12.48 14.88 -11.89
C GLN A 168 -11.46 13.85 -11.38
N PHE A 169 -11.60 13.40 -10.13
CA PHE A 169 -10.72 12.40 -9.54
C PHE A 169 -10.82 11.06 -10.27
N LEU A 170 -12.03 10.55 -10.51
CA LEU A 170 -12.25 9.30 -11.25
C LEU A 170 -11.81 9.41 -12.72
N GLN A 171 -12.06 10.55 -13.35
CA GLN A 171 -11.60 10.86 -14.71
C GLN A 171 -10.07 10.83 -14.82
N ALA A 172 -9.38 11.43 -13.84
CA ALA A 172 -7.92 11.52 -13.84
C ALA A 172 -7.23 10.19 -13.46
N THR A 173 -7.92 9.27 -12.79
CA THR A 173 -7.30 8.07 -12.19
C THR A 173 -7.71 6.78 -12.88
N ALA A 174 -8.99 6.45 -12.87
CA ALA A 174 -9.50 5.12 -13.20
C ALA A 174 -10.21 5.06 -14.56
N GLN A 175 -10.50 6.21 -15.20
CA GLN A 175 -11.17 6.21 -16.50
C GLN A 175 -10.30 5.54 -17.58
N ALA A 176 -10.96 4.78 -18.44
CA ALA A 176 -10.38 4.31 -19.69
C ALA A 176 -10.62 5.35 -20.80
N HIS A 177 -9.57 5.63 -21.57
CA HIS A 177 -9.56 6.67 -22.60
C HIS A 177 -9.88 6.14 -23.99
N ALA A 178 -9.46 4.91 -24.27
CA ALA A 178 -9.65 4.26 -25.55
C ALA A 178 -9.63 2.73 -25.40
N LEU A 179 -10.24 2.05 -26.36
CA LEU A 179 -10.01 0.64 -26.64
C LEU A 179 -8.97 0.53 -27.75
N VAL A 180 -8.10 -0.47 -27.66
CA VAL A 180 -7.06 -0.72 -28.65
C VAL A 180 -7.08 -2.20 -29.02
N GLU A 181 -7.28 -2.48 -30.31
CA GLU A 181 -7.21 -3.83 -30.86
C GLU A 181 -5.77 -4.23 -31.14
N THR A 182 -5.37 -5.40 -30.65
CA THR A 182 -4.02 -5.95 -30.86
C THR A 182 -4.10 -7.32 -31.52
N ARG A 183 -3.21 -7.58 -32.48
CA ARG A 183 -3.17 -8.88 -33.20
C ARG A 183 -2.86 -10.07 -32.27
N GLU A 184 -2.10 -9.82 -31.22
CA GLU A 184 -1.56 -10.85 -30.33
C GLU A 184 -2.43 -11.07 -29.08
N PHE A 185 -2.99 -10.00 -28.51
CA PHE A 185 -3.65 -10.02 -27.19
C PHE A 185 -5.14 -9.63 -27.23
N GLY A 186 -5.72 -9.45 -28.41
CA GLY A 186 -7.10 -9.01 -28.60
C GLY A 186 -7.31 -7.55 -28.19
N THR A 187 -8.54 -7.24 -27.76
CA THR A 187 -8.93 -5.91 -27.27
C THR A 187 -8.24 -5.59 -25.94
N THR A 188 -7.66 -4.39 -25.84
CA THR A 188 -7.07 -3.82 -24.62
C THR A 188 -7.59 -2.38 -24.39
N SER A 189 -7.12 -1.68 -23.35
CA SER A 189 -7.54 -0.30 -23.06
C SER A 189 -6.36 0.62 -22.73
N LEU A 190 -6.51 1.93 -22.96
CA LEU A 190 -5.57 2.95 -22.47
C LEU A 190 -6.10 3.59 -21.18
N ARG A 191 -5.30 3.60 -20.11
CA ARG A 191 -5.63 4.22 -18.81
C ARG A 191 -4.46 5.05 -18.27
N ASN A 192 -4.70 5.85 -17.22
CA ASN A 192 -3.70 6.74 -16.60
C ASN A 192 -2.74 6.05 -15.61
N TYR A 193 -2.68 4.73 -15.63
CA TYR A 193 -1.71 3.95 -14.88
C TYR A 193 -1.25 2.77 -15.76
N PRO A 194 0.02 2.35 -15.63
CA PRO A 194 0.53 1.19 -16.35
C PRO A 194 -0.11 -0.10 -15.84
N SER A 195 -0.21 -1.10 -16.72
CA SER A 195 -0.67 -2.44 -16.39
C SER A 195 0.16 -3.48 -17.15
N GLY A 196 0.54 -4.56 -16.47
CA GLY A 196 1.29 -5.66 -17.06
C GLY A 196 0.57 -6.22 -18.29
N GLY A 197 1.19 -6.11 -19.47
CA GLY A 197 0.61 -6.58 -20.72
C GLY A 197 -0.70 -5.90 -21.12
N ALA A 198 -0.96 -4.70 -20.60
CA ALA A 198 -2.20 -3.92 -20.81
C ALA A 198 -3.48 -4.68 -20.43
N ARG A 199 -3.41 -5.57 -19.41
CA ARG A 199 -4.52 -6.44 -19.01
C ARG A 199 -5.54 -5.79 -18.08
N TYR A 200 -5.14 -4.76 -17.33
CA TYR A 200 -5.99 -3.98 -16.44
C TYR A 200 -6.94 -4.81 -15.56
N PRO A 201 -6.40 -5.72 -14.71
CA PRO A 201 -7.18 -6.55 -13.79
C PRO A 201 -7.99 -5.74 -12.78
N LEU A 202 -7.60 -4.49 -12.47
CA LEU A 202 -8.21 -3.73 -11.39
C LEU A 202 -9.62 -3.19 -11.73
N GLU A 203 -10.55 -3.40 -10.80
CA GLU A 203 -11.88 -2.80 -10.77
C GLU A 203 -12.01 -1.90 -9.53
N VAL A 204 -12.71 -0.76 -9.69
CA VAL A 204 -12.83 0.28 -8.65
C VAL A 204 -14.27 0.39 -8.17
N TYR A 205 -14.45 0.27 -6.85
CA TYR A 205 -15.76 0.36 -6.20
C TYR A 205 -15.79 1.52 -5.19
N PRO A 206 -16.29 2.71 -5.56
CA PRO A 206 -16.41 3.81 -4.63
C PRO A 206 -17.52 3.55 -3.60
N LEU A 207 -17.16 3.48 -2.32
CA LEU A 207 -18.08 3.59 -1.19
C LEU A 207 -18.19 5.07 -0.82
N VAL A 208 -19.35 5.67 -1.10
CA VAL A 208 -19.65 7.09 -0.91
C VAL A 208 -20.34 7.31 0.44
N GLU A 209 -19.77 8.19 1.27
CA GLU A 209 -20.31 8.59 2.57
C GLU A 209 -20.76 10.05 2.63
N ASN A 210 -20.05 10.97 1.98
CA ASN A 210 -20.27 12.42 2.14
C ASN A 210 -19.91 13.22 0.88
N VAL A 211 -20.62 12.97 -0.22
CA VAL A 211 -20.45 13.68 -1.49
C VAL A 211 -21.75 14.41 -1.83
N GLN A 212 -21.65 15.67 -2.26
CA GLN A 212 -22.81 16.47 -2.65
C GLN A 212 -23.60 15.80 -3.78
N SER A 213 -24.93 15.82 -3.69
CA SER A 213 -25.84 15.34 -4.73
C SER A 213 -25.62 13.89 -5.20
N LEU A 214 -25.02 13.05 -4.35
CA LEU A 214 -24.83 11.63 -4.59
C LEU A 214 -25.28 10.86 -3.35
N HIS A 215 -26.08 9.81 -3.54
CA HIS A 215 -26.56 9.01 -2.42
C HIS A 215 -25.40 8.26 -1.76
N LYS A 216 -25.50 8.06 -0.44
CA LYS A 216 -24.58 7.16 0.24
C LYS A 216 -24.80 5.73 -0.25
N GLY A 217 -23.73 5.02 -0.53
CA GLY A 217 -23.80 3.73 -1.21
C GLY A 217 -22.44 3.19 -1.59
N ILE A 218 -22.39 1.91 -1.92
CA ILE A 218 -21.27 1.25 -2.57
C ILE A 218 -21.61 1.17 -4.05
N TYR A 219 -20.71 1.68 -4.88
CA TYR A 219 -20.89 1.76 -6.32
C TYR A 219 -19.82 0.95 -7.03
N TYR A 220 -20.13 0.44 -8.22
CA TYR A 220 -19.14 0.04 -9.21
C TYR A 220 -18.86 1.23 -10.13
N TYR A 221 -17.59 1.55 -10.39
CA TYR A 221 -17.22 2.57 -11.37
C TYR A 221 -16.97 1.95 -12.73
N HIS A 222 -17.77 2.35 -13.72
CA HIS A 222 -17.60 1.89 -15.09
C HIS A 222 -16.55 2.75 -15.83
N PRO A 223 -15.38 2.21 -16.20
CA PRO A 223 -14.24 3.02 -16.64
C PRO A 223 -14.43 3.66 -18.02
N PHE A 224 -15.15 3.02 -18.95
CA PHE A 224 -15.36 3.56 -20.31
C PHE A 224 -16.49 4.59 -20.38
N GLN A 225 -17.62 4.30 -19.74
CA GLN A 225 -18.80 5.16 -19.76
C GLN A 225 -18.76 6.28 -18.70
N HIS A 226 -17.72 6.30 -17.86
CA HIS A 226 -17.55 7.28 -16.78
C HIS A 226 -18.84 7.46 -15.98
N ARG A 227 -19.28 6.37 -15.34
CA ARG A 227 -20.53 6.32 -14.57
C ARG A 227 -20.40 5.44 -13.34
N LEU A 228 -21.32 5.62 -12.39
CA LEU A 228 -21.43 4.80 -11.19
C LEU A 228 -22.68 3.93 -11.24
N GLU A 229 -22.52 2.64 -10.98
CA GLU A 229 -23.60 1.68 -10.79
C GLU A 229 -23.78 1.40 -9.31
N LEU A 230 -24.92 1.75 -8.73
CA LEU A 230 -25.19 1.54 -7.31
C LEU A 230 -25.36 0.05 -7.02
N ILE A 231 -24.52 -0.52 -6.15
CA ILE A 231 -24.55 -1.94 -5.77
C ILE A 231 -25.35 -2.14 -4.48
N SER A 232 -25.05 -1.34 -3.46
CA SER A 232 -25.68 -1.46 -2.15
C SER A 232 -25.77 -0.11 -1.45
N GLN A 233 -26.84 0.10 -0.68
CA GLN A 233 -26.97 1.24 0.23
C GLN A 233 -26.92 0.84 1.70
N ASP A 234 -26.67 -0.45 1.98
CA ASP A 234 -26.73 -0.99 3.33
C ASP A 234 -25.80 -0.22 4.27
N ARG A 235 -26.41 0.43 5.27
CA ARG A 235 -25.69 1.25 6.24
C ARG A 235 -24.75 0.42 7.11
N ARG A 236 -25.08 -0.84 7.42
CA ARG A 236 -24.27 -1.73 8.26
C ARG A 236 -22.94 -2.00 7.58
N TYR A 237 -22.97 -2.47 6.34
CA TYR A 237 -21.77 -2.73 5.53
C TYR A 237 -20.93 -1.47 5.34
N ARG A 238 -21.55 -0.36 4.94
CA ARG A 238 -20.83 0.91 4.75
C ARG A 238 -20.12 1.38 6.02
N THR A 239 -20.84 1.35 7.16
CA THR A 239 -20.30 1.77 8.45
C THR A 239 -19.15 0.85 8.89
N ALA A 240 -19.30 -0.47 8.72
CA ALA A 240 -18.27 -1.44 9.07
C ALA A 240 -16.99 -1.24 8.26
N LEU A 241 -17.09 -1.07 6.94
CA LEU A 241 -15.94 -0.85 6.06
C LEU A 241 -15.22 0.47 6.36
N VAL A 242 -15.96 1.57 6.56
CA VAL A 242 -15.37 2.87 6.89
C VAL A 242 -14.66 2.84 8.25
N ASN A 243 -15.27 2.24 9.26
CA ASN A 243 -14.65 2.10 10.59
C ASN A 243 -13.40 1.21 10.53
N SER A 244 -13.48 0.10 9.80
CA SER A 244 -12.36 -0.82 9.54
C SER A 244 -11.18 -0.10 8.88
N ALA A 245 -11.46 0.74 7.87
CA ALA A 245 -10.46 1.55 7.19
C ALA A 245 -9.82 2.60 8.12
N MET A 246 -10.64 3.31 8.91
CA MET A 246 -10.16 4.32 9.86
C MET A 246 -9.23 3.73 10.93
N GLN A 247 -9.59 2.57 11.49
CA GLN A 247 -8.73 1.86 12.45
C GLN A 247 -7.38 1.48 11.83
N ARG A 248 -7.38 0.97 10.60
CA ARG A 248 -6.16 0.55 9.88
C ARG A 248 -5.30 1.71 9.39
N MET A 249 -5.87 2.91 9.24
CA MET A 249 -5.14 4.16 9.00
C MET A 249 -4.58 4.79 10.29
N GLY A 250 -4.92 4.24 11.46
CA GLY A 250 -4.60 4.77 12.78
C GLY A 250 -5.76 5.58 13.35
N THR A 251 -6.36 5.09 14.44
CA THR A 251 -7.51 5.72 15.12
C THR A 251 -7.24 7.18 15.49
N GLU A 252 -6.07 7.46 16.08
CA GLU A 252 -5.71 8.85 16.45
C GLU A 252 -5.57 9.74 15.22
N ALA A 253 -4.95 9.22 14.14
CA ALA A 253 -4.74 9.98 12.91
C ALA A 253 -6.04 10.28 12.15
N THR A 254 -7.12 9.55 12.44
CA THR A 254 -8.44 9.66 11.81
C THR A 254 -9.51 10.19 12.76
N ARG A 255 -9.15 10.63 13.97
CA ARG A 255 -10.09 11.16 14.98
C ARG A 255 -10.91 12.34 14.45
N ASP A 256 -10.29 13.14 13.58
CA ASP A 256 -10.83 14.40 13.09
C ASP A 256 -11.60 14.18 11.79
N GLY A 257 -12.75 13.51 11.87
CA GLY A 257 -13.69 13.33 10.76
C GLY A 257 -13.59 11.99 10.05
N ARG A 258 -14.33 11.85 8.94
CA ARG A 258 -14.42 10.61 8.15
C ARG A 258 -14.14 10.88 6.67
N PRO A 259 -13.57 9.91 5.93
CA PRO A 259 -13.41 10.06 4.49
C PRO A 259 -14.78 10.25 3.82
N ALA A 260 -14.81 11.07 2.76
CA ALA A 260 -16.02 11.28 1.98
C ALA A 260 -16.30 10.08 1.07
N VAL A 261 -15.24 9.41 0.61
CA VAL A 261 -15.28 8.21 -0.24
C VAL A 261 -14.17 7.25 0.21
N LEU A 262 -14.49 5.96 0.27
CA LEU A 262 -13.53 4.87 0.38
C LEU A 262 -13.57 4.06 -0.91
N PHE A 263 -12.48 4.02 -1.67
CA PHE A 263 -12.38 3.19 -2.86
C PHE A 263 -11.93 1.79 -2.46
N LEU A 264 -12.77 0.80 -2.72
CA LEU A 264 -12.39 -0.62 -2.66
C LEU A 264 -11.85 -0.98 -4.04
N VAL A 265 -10.65 -1.53 -4.11
CA VAL A 265 -9.98 -1.92 -5.35
C VAL A 265 -9.87 -3.43 -5.36
N THR A 266 -10.50 -4.06 -6.35
CA THR A 266 -10.43 -5.51 -6.54
C THR A 266 -9.64 -5.84 -7.79
N ALA A 267 -9.21 -7.09 -7.94
CA ALA A 267 -8.56 -7.58 -9.13
C ALA A 267 -9.31 -8.78 -9.70
N VAL A 268 -9.71 -8.72 -10.96
CA VAL A 268 -10.18 -9.89 -11.73
C VAL A 268 -8.95 -10.68 -12.18
N PHE A 269 -8.60 -11.72 -11.43
CA PHE A 269 -7.33 -12.44 -11.57
C PHE A 269 -7.13 -13.02 -12.98
N GLY A 270 -8.21 -13.57 -13.56
CA GLY A 270 -8.21 -14.16 -14.90
C GLY A 270 -7.69 -13.23 -15.99
N ARG A 271 -7.83 -11.90 -15.87
CA ARG A 271 -7.33 -10.95 -16.88
C ARG A 271 -5.81 -10.98 -17.02
N THR A 272 -5.10 -11.11 -15.89
CA THR A 272 -3.64 -11.19 -15.86
C THR A 272 -3.16 -12.62 -15.96
N ALA A 273 -3.82 -13.54 -15.24
CA ALA A 273 -3.50 -14.96 -15.22
C ALA A 273 -3.71 -15.64 -16.57
N TRP A 274 -4.56 -15.10 -17.46
CA TRP A 274 -4.65 -15.58 -18.84
C TRP A 274 -3.31 -15.46 -19.58
N LYS A 275 -2.62 -14.31 -19.43
CA LYS A 275 -1.37 -14.00 -20.13
C LYS A 275 -0.11 -14.49 -19.39
N TYR A 276 -0.11 -14.51 -18.07
CA TYR A 276 1.08 -14.75 -17.26
C TYR A 276 0.91 -15.99 -16.37
N ARG A 277 2.01 -16.71 -16.11
CA ARG A 277 2.11 -17.77 -15.08
C ARG A 277 3.19 -17.40 -14.06
N GLY A 278 3.06 -17.87 -12.81
CA GLY A 278 3.99 -17.60 -11.70
C GLY A 278 3.98 -16.18 -11.12
N ILE A 279 3.64 -15.16 -11.91
CA ILE A 279 3.66 -13.74 -11.51
C ILE A 279 2.34 -12.94 -11.54
N PRO A 280 1.12 -13.48 -11.81
CA PRO A 280 -0.08 -12.65 -11.90
C PRO A 280 -0.33 -11.74 -10.70
N LEU A 281 -0.26 -12.28 -9.48
CA LEU A 281 -0.47 -11.52 -8.24
C LEU A 281 0.61 -10.45 -8.03
N HIS A 282 1.86 -10.74 -8.39
CA HIS A 282 2.95 -9.76 -8.31
C HIS A 282 2.66 -8.55 -9.20
N LEU A 283 2.28 -8.77 -10.46
CA LEU A 283 1.93 -7.71 -11.41
C LEU A 283 0.71 -6.91 -10.93
N ILE A 284 -0.29 -7.59 -10.37
CA ILE A 284 -1.49 -6.94 -9.81
C ILE A 284 -1.11 -6.01 -8.65
N LEU A 285 -0.25 -6.45 -7.71
CA LEU A 285 0.16 -5.61 -6.58
C LEU A 285 0.99 -4.41 -7.02
N GLN A 286 1.85 -4.56 -8.04
CA GLN A 286 2.54 -3.43 -8.66
C GLN A 286 1.55 -2.44 -9.29
N GLU A 287 0.52 -2.94 -9.97
CA GLU A 287 -0.54 -2.13 -10.56
C GLU A 287 -1.36 -1.38 -9.50
N VAL A 288 -1.63 -1.99 -8.34
CA VAL A 288 -2.26 -1.32 -7.19
C VAL A 288 -1.38 -0.15 -6.71
N GLY A 289 -0.07 -0.35 -6.60
CA GLY A 289 0.88 0.71 -6.25
C GLY A 289 0.89 1.85 -7.26
N ALA A 290 0.85 1.53 -8.56
CA ALA A 290 0.76 2.51 -9.63
C ALA A 290 -0.55 3.32 -9.55
N LEU A 291 -1.69 2.63 -9.36
CA LEU A 291 -2.99 3.27 -9.19
C LEU A 291 -3.01 4.18 -7.95
N TYR A 292 -2.48 3.72 -6.82
CA TYR A 292 -2.38 4.52 -5.59
C TYR A 292 -1.59 5.81 -5.81
N GLN A 293 -0.47 5.75 -6.52
CA GLN A 293 0.32 6.94 -6.80
C GLN A 293 -0.41 7.90 -7.74
N THR A 294 -1.10 7.38 -8.78
CA THR A 294 -1.97 8.20 -9.65
C THR A 294 -3.09 8.86 -8.85
N MET A 295 -3.76 8.12 -7.96
CA MET A 295 -4.78 8.64 -7.04
C MET A 295 -4.23 9.71 -6.11
N TYR A 296 -3.02 9.52 -5.58
CA TYR A 296 -2.34 10.49 -4.73
C TYR A 296 -2.07 11.82 -5.44
N LEU A 297 -1.59 11.77 -6.69
CA LEU A 297 -1.30 12.96 -7.48
C LEU A 297 -2.57 13.70 -7.88
N ALA A 298 -3.61 12.97 -8.30
CA ALA A 298 -4.92 13.54 -8.58
C ALA A 298 -5.53 14.21 -7.34
N ALA A 299 -5.49 13.56 -6.17
CA ALA A 299 -5.94 14.15 -4.92
C ALA A 299 -5.15 15.42 -4.56
N ALA A 300 -3.82 15.39 -4.70
CA ALA A 300 -2.97 16.54 -4.44
C ALA A 300 -3.31 17.73 -5.36
N ALA A 301 -3.52 17.49 -6.66
CA ALA A 301 -3.93 18.52 -7.61
C ALA A 301 -5.32 19.10 -7.30
N LEU A 302 -6.26 18.27 -6.84
CA LEU A 302 -7.63 18.67 -6.47
C LEU A 302 -7.76 19.27 -5.06
N GLY A 303 -6.67 19.30 -4.29
CA GLY A 303 -6.66 19.76 -2.90
C GLY A 303 -7.50 18.87 -1.98
N LEU A 304 -7.43 17.56 -2.16
CA LEU A 304 -8.15 16.55 -1.40
C LEU A 304 -7.24 15.85 -0.38
N ALA A 305 -7.85 15.36 0.70
CA ALA A 305 -7.19 14.46 1.64
C ALA A 305 -7.24 13.04 1.10
N ALA A 306 -6.09 12.37 1.06
CA ALA A 306 -5.94 11.05 0.48
C ALA A 306 -5.08 10.15 1.35
N CYS A 307 -5.42 8.86 1.45
CA CYS A 307 -4.58 7.86 2.11
C CYS A 307 -4.94 6.44 1.65
N PRO A 308 -3.99 5.62 1.16
CA PRO A 308 -4.20 4.20 0.99
C PRO A 308 -4.34 3.54 2.36
N VAL A 309 -5.04 2.42 2.40
CA VAL A 309 -5.23 1.59 3.58
C VAL A 309 -4.49 0.29 3.35
N GLY A 310 -3.54 -0.03 4.24
CA GLY A 310 -2.61 -1.15 4.03
C GLY A 310 -3.18 -2.54 4.33
N ALA A 311 -4.37 -2.61 4.90
CA ALA A 311 -5.08 -3.84 5.17
C ALA A 311 -6.58 -3.62 4.94
N PHE A 312 -7.32 -4.67 4.68
CA PHE A 312 -8.75 -4.58 4.40
C PHE A 312 -9.44 -5.93 4.63
N PRO A 313 -10.75 -5.94 4.95
CA PRO A 313 -11.49 -7.16 5.25
C PRO A 313 -11.97 -7.82 3.95
N GLU A 314 -11.04 -8.42 3.21
CA GLU A 314 -11.26 -8.97 1.87
C GLU A 314 -12.52 -9.86 1.76
N ARG A 315 -12.68 -10.85 2.65
CA ARG A 315 -13.86 -11.74 2.65
C ARG A 315 -15.18 -10.99 2.83
N ALA A 316 -15.19 -9.97 3.68
CA ALA A 316 -16.39 -9.17 3.88
C ALA A 316 -16.71 -8.34 2.63
N VAL A 317 -15.69 -7.79 1.95
CA VAL A 317 -15.88 -7.09 0.68
C VAL A 317 -16.38 -8.04 -0.41
N ALA A 318 -15.84 -9.26 -0.49
CA ALA A 318 -16.32 -10.29 -1.41
C ALA A 318 -17.80 -10.63 -1.17
N GLU A 319 -18.22 -10.81 0.08
CA GLU A 319 -19.62 -11.05 0.43
C GLU A 319 -20.52 -9.87 0.02
N ILE A 320 -20.13 -8.63 0.37
CA ILE A 320 -20.91 -7.41 0.08
C ILE A 320 -21.06 -7.17 -1.43
N LEU A 321 -20.01 -7.46 -2.20
CA LEU A 321 -19.98 -7.28 -3.65
C LEU A 321 -20.45 -8.52 -4.43
N ASN A 322 -20.82 -9.60 -3.74
CA ASN A 322 -21.19 -10.90 -4.30
C ASN A 322 -20.12 -11.43 -5.28
N LEU A 323 -18.88 -11.52 -4.82
CA LEU A 323 -17.72 -11.98 -5.58
C LEU A 323 -17.31 -13.39 -5.16
N ASP A 324 -16.79 -14.15 -6.11
CA ASP A 324 -15.99 -15.34 -5.83
C ASP A 324 -14.53 -14.91 -5.65
N SER A 325 -14.01 -14.98 -4.42
CA SER A 325 -12.64 -14.58 -4.09
C SER A 325 -11.55 -15.35 -4.86
N ARG A 326 -11.89 -16.47 -5.52
CA ARG A 326 -10.97 -17.20 -6.41
C ARG A 326 -10.77 -16.49 -7.75
N ASP A 327 -11.78 -15.74 -8.20
CA ASP A 327 -11.79 -15.05 -9.49
C ASP A 327 -11.57 -13.53 -9.36
N GLU A 328 -12.19 -12.91 -8.34
CA GLU A 328 -12.10 -11.48 -8.07
C GLU A 328 -12.08 -11.22 -6.56
N SER A 329 -11.05 -10.55 -6.09
CA SER A 329 -10.86 -10.27 -4.66
C SER A 329 -10.30 -8.86 -4.43
N GLU A 330 -10.55 -8.30 -3.24
CA GLU A 330 -10.00 -7.00 -2.85
C GLU A 330 -8.47 -7.10 -2.76
N VAL A 331 -7.78 -6.19 -3.44
CA VAL A 331 -6.31 -6.09 -3.47
C VAL A 331 -5.80 -4.72 -3.06
N GLY A 332 -6.72 -3.77 -2.84
CA GLY A 332 -6.38 -2.44 -2.40
C GLY A 332 -7.57 -1.66 -1.85
N MET A 333 -7.28 -0.63 -1.07
CA MET A 333 -8.25 0.27 -0.49
C MET A 333 -7.66 1.68 -0.37
N PHE A 334 -8.44 2.71 -0.71
CA PHE A 334 -7.98 4.09 -0.72
C PHE A 334 -9.03 5.06 -0.18
N ALA A 335 -8.70 5.80 0.87
CA ALA A 335 -9.57 6.82 1.45
C ALA A 335 -9.36 8.19 0.79
N LEU A 336 -10.47 8.88 0.50
CA LEU A 336 -10.48 10.21 -0.08
C LEU A 336 -11.50 11.09 0.66
N GLY A 337 -11.13 12.34 0.93
CA GLY A 337 -12.00 13.28 1.61
C GLY A 337 -11.62 14.73 1.39
N VAL A 338 -12.40 15.63 1.98
CA VAL A 338 -12.02 17.03 2.08
C VAL A 338 -11.02 17.17 3.23
N PRO A 339 -9.82 17.73 3.03
CA PRO A 339 -8.90 17.92 4.14
C PRO A 339 -9.52 18.83 5.17
N ARG A 340 -9.43 18.47 6.45
CA ARG A 340 -9.61 19.47 7.50
C ARG A 340 -8.50 20.49 7.29
N VAL A 341 -8.84 21.75 7.01
CA VAL A 341 -7.84 22.83 6.91
C VAL A 341 -6.98 22.70 8.15
N SER A 342 -5.69 22.42 7.95
CA SER A 342 -4.82 21.99 9.03
C SER A 342 -4.92 22.98 10.18
N HIS A 343 -4.99 22.46 11.39
CA HIS A 343 -4.59 23.20 12.58
C HIS A 343 -3.41 24.11 12.24
N LYS A 344 -3.41 25.37 12.70
CA LYS A 344 -2.20 26.18 12.69
C LYS A 344 -1.10 25.34 13.35
N LEU A 345 -0.21 24.76 12.55
CA LEU A 345 0.95 24.05 13.04
C LEU A 345 1.84 25.12 13.68
N SER A 346 2.05 25.01 14.98
CA SER A 346 3.00 25.84 15.69
C SER A 346 4.23 25.01 16.04
N ILE A 347 5.41 25.58 15.83
CA ILE A 347 6.67 25.02 16.32
C ILE A 347 6.74 25.38 17.80
N GLU A 348 6.44 24.43 18.67
CA GLU A 348 6.45 24.63 20.12
C GLU A 348 7.87 24.64 20.69
N ASP A 349 8.75 23.83 20.11
CA ASP A 349 10.16 23.81 20.49
C ASP A 349 11.06 23.48 19.30
N PHE A 350 12.33 23.84 19.41
CA PHE A 350 13.36 23.31 18.52
C PHE A 350 14.70 23.15 19.23
N GLU A 351 15.55 22.31 18.64
CA GLU A 351 16.93 22.07 19.07
C GLU A 351 17.87 22.00 17.87
N VAL A 352 19.00 22.70 17.94
CA VAL A 352 20.05 22.60 16.93
C VAL A 352 21.07 21.57 17.36
N ARG A 353 21.36 20.61 16.49
CA ARG A 353 22.28 19.50 16.76
C ARG A 353 23.18 19.21 15.54
N ARG A 354 24.21 18.38 15.74
CA ARG A 354 24.98 17.83 14.61
C ARG A 354 24.04 17.01 13.72
N GLY A 355 24.25 17.05 12.41
CA GLY A 355 23.43 16.34 11.43
C GLY A 355 23.38 14.84 11.68
N SER A 356 22.37 14.20 11.12
CA SER A 356 22.30 12.75 11.12
C SER A 356 23.39 12.19 10.20
N PRO A 357 24.05 11.06 10.54
CA PRO A 357 24.91 10.36 9.59
C PRO A 357 24.15 9.90 8.33
N PHE A 358 22.81 9.89 8.38
CA PHE A 358 21.93 9.55 7.25
C PHE A 358 21.47 10.77 6.43
N ASP A 359 21.86 11.99 6.78
CA ASP A 359 21.56 13.18 5.98
C ASP A 359 22.48 13.27 4.75
N ARG A 360 22.01 13.93 3.68
CA ARG A 360 22.82 14.20 2.46
C ARG A 360 24.14 14.92 2.75
N SER A 361 24.24 15.57 3.90
CA SER A 361 25.47 16.23 4.39
C SER A 361 25.68 15.87 5.86
N PRO A 362 26.32 14.73 6.17
CA PRO A 362 26.47 14.19 7.53
C PRO A 362 27.19 15.13 8.51
N ARG A 363 27.99 16.07 7.97
CA ARG A 363 28.71 17.09 8.75
C ARG A 363 27.92 18.39 8.93
N ALA A 364 26.83 18.59 8.18
CA ALA A 364 25.98 19.77 8.29
C ALA A 364 25.15 19.71 9.58
N ARG A 365 24.80 20.85 10.14
CA ARG A 365 23.94 20.92 11.33
C ARG A 365 22.48 20.75 10.95
N SER A 366 21.68 20.26 11.90
CA SER A 366 20.24 20.08 11.74
C SER A 366 19.46 20.82 12.83
N ALA A 367 18.23 21.21 12.50
CA ALA A 367 17.22 21.67 13.45
C ALA A 367 16.18 20.57 13.65
N ALA A 368 16.03 20.10 14.89
CA ALA A 368 14.95 19.23 15.29
C ALA A 368 13.79 20.08 15.81
N LEU A 369 12.72 20.18 15.03
CA LEU A 369 11.49 20.91 15.37
C LEU A 369 10.52 19.99 16.10
N VAL A 370 9.78 20.54 17.06
CA VAL A 370 8.66 19.89 17.74
C VAL A 370 7.41 20.72 17.50
N PHE A 371 6.40 20.12 16.90
CA PHE A 371 5.13 20.77 16.58
C PHE A 371 4.09 20.62 17.71
N SER A 372 3.05 21.44 17.68
CA SER A 372 1.96 21.43 18.66
C SER A 372 1.11 20.17 18.68
N ASP A 373 1.17 19.36 17.63
CA ASP A 373 0.56 18.03 17.57
C ASP A 373 1.50 16.91 18.07
N GLY A 374 2.68 17.28 18.60
CA GLY A 374 3.69 16.35 19.10
C GLY A 374 4.59 15.75 18.00
N GLN A 375 4.33 16.01 16.72
CA GLN A 375 5.21 15.54 15.64
C GLN A 375 6.56 16.23 15.72
N ARG A 376 7.57 15.56 15.17
CA ARG A 376 8.93 16.08 15.08
C ARG A 376 9.41 16.07 13.64
N GLU A 377 10.08 17.13 13.22
CA GLU A 377 10.80 17.19 11.95
C GLU A 377 12.28 17.44 12.21
N ILE A 378 13.11 16.80 11.43
CA ILE A 378 14.54 17.09 11.36
C ILE A 378 14.79 17.65 9.97
N LEU A 379 15.29 18.88 9.90
CA LEU A 379 15.70 19.49 8.65
C LEU A 379 17.13 19.99 8.77
N ALA A 380 17.81 20.10 7.63
CA ALA A 380 19.08 20.76 7.58
C ALA A 380 18.90 22.18 8.13
N LEU A 381 19.85 22.63 8.95
CA LEU A 381 19.79 23.96 9.53
C LEU A 381 19.76 25.04 8.44
N ALA A 382 20.30 24.72 7.26
CA ALA A 382 20.23 25.59 6.09
C ALA A 382 18.80 25.87 5.61
N ASP A 383 17.91 24.90 5.78
CA ASP A 383 16.50 24.94 5.39
C ASP A 383 15.61 25.52 6.50
N PHE A 384 16.11 25.63 7.74
CA PHE A 384 15.40 26.29 8.83
C PHE A 384 15.53 27.81 8.67
N GLN A 385 14.58 28.39 7.95
CA GLN A 385 14.52 29.81 7.62
C GLN A 385 13.27 30.46 8.24
N PRO A 386 13.30 30.78 9.54
CA PRO A 386 12.26 31.58 10.16
C PRO A 386 12.23 32.98 9.54
N GLU A 387 11.03 33.47 9.26
CA GLU A 387 10.76 34.79 8.69
C GLU A 387 9.76 35.51 9.58
N ARG A 388 9.93 36.83 9.74
CA ARG A 388 8.98 37.69 10.45
C ARG A 388 8.08 38.42 9.47
N SER A 389 6.76 38.28 9.66
CA SER A 389 5.77 39.05 8.91
C SER A 389 5.66 40.50 9.42
N ALA A 390 5.00 41.37 8.64
CA ALA A 390 4.69 42.74 9.04
C ALA A 390 3.85 42.82 10.33
N ALA A 391 3.05 41.80 10.63
CA ALA A 391 2.27 41.70 11.86
C ALA A 391 3.10 41.17 13.06
N GLY A 392 4.41 41.00 12.91
CA GLY A 392 5.31 40.53 13.96
C GLY A 392 5.33 39.02 14.19
N VAL A 393 4.48 38.25 13.50
CA VAL A 393 4.45 36.79 13.59
C VAL A 393 5.69 36.21 12.93
N VAL A 394 6.45 35.39 13.66
CA VAL A 394 7.59 34.63 13.14
C VAL A 394 7.11 33.24 12.72
N SER A 395 7.43 32.83 11.50
CA SER A 395 7.03 31.53 10.97
C SER A 395 8.13 30.95 10.09
N CYS A 396 8.20 29.63 9.98
CA CYS A 396 9.14 28.94 9.11
C CYS A 396 8.40 28.03 8.15
N ARG A 397 8.97 27.88 6.96
CA ARG A 397 8.60 26.83 6.02
C ARG A 397 9.10 25.48 6.57
N VAL A 398 8.21 24.54 6.78
CA VAL A 398 8.48 23.24 7.40
C VAL A 398 7.91 22.10 6.55
N LEU A 399 8.29 20.87 6.89
CA LEU A 399 7.96 19.63 6.19
C LEU A 399 8.39 19.70 4.73
N ARG A 400 9.64 20.13 4.51
CA ARG A 400 10.23 20.47 3.18
C ARG A 400 9.52 21.62 2.47
N GLY A 401 9.24 22.70 3.21
CA GLY A 401 8.67 23.95 2.69
C GLY A 401 7.19 23.92 2.36
N ARG A 402 6.47 22.90 2.82
CA ARG A 402 5.07 22.62 2.43
C ARG A 402 4.04 23.16 3.40
N TYR A 403 4.44 23.50 4.63
CA TYR A 403 3.62 24.22 5.59
C TYR A 403 4.36 25.45 6.08
N ARG A 404 3.62 26.51 6.39
CA ARG A 404 4.15 27.63 7.16
C ARG A 404 3.71 27.44 8.60
N ALA A 405 4.65 27.10 9.47
CA ALA A 405 4.38 26.91 10.89
C ALA A 405 4.82 28.15 11.67
N GLU A 406 3.93 28.66 12.51
CA GLU A 406 4.22 29.79 13.40
C GLU A 406 5.13 29.32 14.54
N LEU A 407 6.09 30.14 14.97
CA LEU A 407 6.90 29.80 16.13
C LEU A 407 6.11 30.12 17.41
N GLY A 408 5.89 29.10 18.24
CA GLY A 408 5.26 29.24 19.55
C GLY A 408 6.16 29.99 20.54
N ALA A 409 5.60 30.37 21.68
CA ALA A 409 6.28 31.22 22.66
C ALA A 409 7.62 30.65 23.16
N ARG A 410 7.71 29.32 23.33
CA ARG A 410 8.93 28.65 23.79
C ARG A 410 10.00 28.63 22.69
N ALA A 411 9.66 28.27 21.45
CA ALA A 411 10.56 28.36 20.31
C ALA A 411 11.07 29.80 20.10
N LEU A 412 10.19 30.81 20.16
CA LEU A 412 10.57 32.22 20.08
C LEU A 412 11.58 32.62 21.17
N ARG A 413 11.37 32.20 22.43
CA ARG A 413 12.32 32.45 23.53
C ARG A 413 13.69 31.83 23.26
N LYS A 414 13.75 30.60 22.73
CA LYS A 414 15.03 29.96 22.36
C LYS A 414 15.74 30.73 21.24
N LEU A 415 15.00 31.08 20.19
CA LEU A 415 15.53 31.87 19.07
C LEU A 415 16.10 33.21 19.56
N ALA A 416 15.37 33.93 20.42
CA ALA A 416 15.83 35.19 21.00
C ALA A 416 17.09 35.04 21.88
N ARG A 417 17.19 33.95 22.66
CA ARG A 417 18.40 33.67 23.46
C ARG A 417 19.63 33.38 22.58
N MET A 418 19.43 32.70 21.45
CA MET A 418 20.49 32.48 20.47
C MET A 418 20.99 33.81 19.90
N LEU A 419 20.06 34.68 19.43
CA LEU A 419 20.40 35.99 18.85
C LEU A 419 21.12 36.92 19.83
N LYS A 420 20.78 36.90 21.12
CA LYS A 420 21.40 37.73 22.17
C LYS A 420 22.79 37.26 22.63
N GLY A 421 23.42 36.31 21.93
CA GLY A 421 24.76 35.82 22.26
C GLY A 421 24.84 34.98 23.55
N LYS A 422 23.70 34.60 24.14
CA LYS A 422 23.65 33.59 25.22
C LYS A 422 23.63 32.15 24.66
N GLY A 423 23.66 31.98 23.34
CA GLY A 423 23.83 30.71 22.64
C GLY A 423 25.29 30.50 22.21
N LYS A 424 25.77 29.26 22.28
CA LYS A 424 27.18 28.84 22.06
C LYS A 424 27.68 28.99 20.60
N ASP A 425 27.09 29.81 19.75
CA ASP A 425 27.27 29.69 18.29
C ASP A 425 27.12 30.99 17.47
N PRO A 426 28.23 31.68 17.15
CA PRO A 426 28.23 32.96 16.42
C PRO A 426 27.69 32.88 14.98
N GLU A 427 27.88 31.74 14.30
CA GLU A 427 27.45 31.52 12.91
C GLU A 427 25.92 31.57 12.80
N LEU A 428 25.23 30.97 13.77
CA LEU A 428 23.77 30.96 13.87
C LEU A 428 23.17 32.33 14.16
N SER A 429 23.80 33.08 15.08
CA SER A 429 23.34 34.43 15.43
C SER A 429 23.43 35.37 14.23
N SER A 430 24.52 35.27 13.45
CA SER A 430 24.66 36.00 12.19
C SER A 430 23.58 35.63 11.17
N ARG A 431 23.33 34.33 10.97
CA ARG A 431 22.35 33.83 10.01
C ARG A 431 20.92 34.35 10.26
N PHE A 432 20.51 34.43 11.52
CA PHE A 432 19.16 34.86 11.91
C PHE A 432 19.08 36.31 12.39
N ALA A 433 20.15 37.11 12.21
CA ALA A 433 20.22 38.49 12.68
C ALA A 433 19.08 39.38 12.14
N HIS A 434 18.58 39.08 10.93
CA HIS A 434 17.43 39.76 10.32
C HIS A 434 16.12 39.66 11.13
N LEU A 435 16.05 38.76 12.11
CA LEU A 435 14.91 38.61 13.03
C LEU A 435 15.09 39.38 14.35
N ALA A 436 16.26 39.98 14.58
CA ALA A 436 16.53 40.78 15.78
C ALA A 436 15.75 42.10 15.70
N GLY A 437 14.73 42.24 16.54
CA GLY A 437 13.84 43.40 16.65
C GLY A 437 12.77 43.19 17.71
#